data_AF-A0A8H9HKT2-F1
#
_entry.id   AF-A0A8H9HKT2-F1
#
_cell.length_a   1.000
_cell.length_b   1.000
_cell.length_c   1.000
_cell.angle_alpha   90.00
_cell.angle_beta   90.00
_cell.angle_gamma   90.00
#
_symmetry.space_group_name_H-M   'P 1'
#
loop_
_entity.id
_entity.type
_entity.pdbx_description
1 polymer ?
#
loop_
_entity_poly.entity_id
_entity_poly.type
_entity_poly.pdbx_seq_one_letter_code
_entity_poly.pdbx_strand_id
1 'polypeptide(L)'
;MKPPEHRGAAPDGGSSERRPVAAASLFDVPDGYPLAGYRAGAFLGAGAWGSVYAAEGPDGTPAAVKLLGPARSSPGQRRTLAQMAARELRFSSRADHPHLIRTLAVVTVDDPDRPELDGAVALVMERAAHSLQDVLAAARAGTAVPGAERILTEVCAGLTHMHRAGWVHGDLKPANILLMPDGTAKIADFGLTAELEGTHAYAPPLGSPDHVPPEWWSQRTGARGVALRPSADVWAFGVIAHQLFTGGLHPFLGATARARSLAAQAYARGAAPLRLDQALPTRWRPVVAACLAADREERARTDLAALVARATARPAGRRRAVRAGAGVLACAAVLLVLTGGPEPRAPGVHRAVPPLPGAIPAGSDVPVAYRGMIEDAARRCPEPEITPVLLAAMLKAESGFDPNAARPETGEYGIAMWTPAVFEAWSKAANHDGPKSYLDPGDAIAAMGNYVCWLDQQIRHRGFTRDLPALVAAAYRTSDKSVAAAGGVPERVRPHVDKVLRYLADYGG
;
A
#
# COMPACT_ATOMS: atom_id res chain seq x y z
N MET A 1 23.65 -28.07 -63.94
CA MET A 1 22.94 -28.22 -62.65
C MET A 1 23.27 -27.01 -61.78
N LYS A 2 22.41 -26.00 -61.79
CA LYS A 2 22.43 -24.80 -60.93
C LYS A 2 21.07 -24.81 -60.20
N PRO A 3 20.99 -24.58 -58.88
CA PRO A 3 19.73 -24.56 -58.17
C PRO A 3 18.96 -23.25 -58.42
N PRO A 4 17.62 -23.24 -58.28
CA PRO A 4 16.76 -22.10 -58.57
C PRO A 4 16.54 -21.18 -57.36
N GLU A 5 16.17 -19.94 -57.66
CA GLU A 5 15.61 -18.97 -56.71
C GLU A 5 14.22 -19.39 -56.23
N HIS A 6 13.93 -19.20 -54.94
CA HIS A 6 12.57 -18.89 -54.49
C HIS A 6 12.61 -17.92 -53.30
N ARG A 7 12.00 -16.75 -53.52
CA ARG A 7 11.64 -15.75 -52.51
C ARG A 7 10.57 -16.32 -51.58
N GLY A 8 10.85 -16.33 -50.27
CA GLY A 8 9.88 -16.58 -49.21
C GLY A 8 9.65 -15.31 -48.41
N ALA A 9 8.39 -14.86 -48.36
CA ALA A 9 7.92 -13.71 -47.62
C ALA A 9 8.04 -13.92 -46.10
N ALA A 10 8.35 -12.85 -45.37
CA ALA A 10 8.32 -12.82 -43.91
C ALA A 10 6.87 -12.90 -43.40
N PRO A 11 6.57 -13.68 -42.35
CA PRO A 11 5.31 -13.54 -41.65
C PRO A 11 5.41 -12.42 -40.59
N ASP A 12 4.36 -11.61 -40.60
CA ASP A 12 4.08 -10.48 -39.71
C ASP A 12 4.34 -10.78 -38.23
N GLY A 13 4.94 -9.79 -37.57
CA GLY A 13 5.08 -9.72 -36.12
C GLY A 13 3.72 -9.61 -35.45
N GLY A 14 3.20 -10.76 -35.03
CA GLY A 14 2.12 -10.84 -34.06
C GLY A 14 2.56 -10.20 -32.75
N SER A 15 1.88 -9.12 -32.37
CA SER A 15 1.93 -8.47 -31.08
C SER A 15 1.79 -9.50 -29.95
N SER A 16 2.90 -9.82 -29.29
CA SER A 16 2.88 -10.56 -28.03
C SER A 16 2.20 -9.66 -27.00
N GLU A 17 0.91 -9.90 -26.75
CA GLU A 17 0.23 -9.40 -25.56
C GLU A 17 1.05 -9.82 -24.34
N ARG A 18 1.75 -8.84 -23.73
CA ARG A 18 2.47 -9.06 -22.48
C ARG A 18 1.43 -9.30 -21.39
N ARG A 19 1.20 -10.58 -21.08
CA ARG A 19 0.53 -10.99 -19.85
C ARG A 19 1.28 -10.39 -18.65
N PRO A 20 0.57 -9.92 -17.61
CA PRO A 20 1.20 -9.44 -16.39
C PRO A 20 2.00 -10.58 -15.75
N VAL A 21 3.18 -10.26 -15.21
CA VAL A 21 4.03 -11.20 -14.47
C VAL A 21 3.23 -11.68 -13.26
N ALA A 22 2.84 -12.96 -13.27
CA ALA A 22 2.12 -13.57 -12.17
C ALA A 22 2.97 -13.50 -10.88
N ALA A 23 2.35 -13.18 -9.75
CA ALA A 23 3.00 -13.28 -8.45
C ALA A 23 3.60 -14.69 -8.29
N ALA A 24 4.89 -14.79 -8.02
CA ALA A 24 5.56 -16.07 -7.86
C ALA A 24 5.07 -16.75 -6.58
N SER A 25 4.81 -18.05 -6.67
CA SER A 25 4.44 -18.87 -5.54
C SER A 25 5.59 -19.00 -4.53
N LEU A 26 5.27 -19.00 -3.23
CA LEU A 26 6.24 -19.28 -2.15
C LEU A 26 6.48 -20.78 -1.95
N PHE A 27 5.55 -21.62 -2.41
CA PHE A 27 5.63 -23.08 -2.36
C PHE A 27 5.59 -23.65 -3.77
N ASP A 28 6.38 -24.69 -4.04
CA ASP A 28 6.21 -25.51 -5.23
C ASP A 28 5.29 -26.68 -4.86
N VAL A 29 4.01 -26.57 -5.21
CA VAL A 29 2.99 -27.57 -4.87
C VAL A 29 2.62 -28.31 -6.15
N PRO A 30 2.86 -29.62 -6.23
CA PRO A 30 2.46 -30.42 -7.39
C PRO A 30 0.96 -30.37 -7.63
N ASP A 31 0.56 -30.43 -8.90
CA ASP A 31 -0.84 -30.61 -9.24
C ASP A 31 -1.37 -31.94 -8.70
N GLY A 32 -2.53 -31.91 -8.07
CA GLY A 32 -3.13 -33.06 -7.38
C GLY A 32 -2.50 -33.40 -6.02
N TYR A 33 -1.60 -32.57 -5.48
CA TYR A 33 -0.91 -32.84 -4.20
C TYR A 33 -1.92 -33.07 -3.05
N PRO A 34 -1.79 -34.18 -2.29
CA PRO A 34 -2.76 -34.54 -1.26
C PRO A 34 -2.59 -33.73 0.03
N LEU A 35 -3.69 -33.20 0.54
CA LEU A 35 -3.76 -32.40 1.77
C LEU A 35 -4.98 -32.83 2.58
N ALA A 36 -4.83 -33.87 3.41
CA ALA A 36 -5.92 -34.44 4.25
C ALA A 36 -7.25 -34.66 3.52
N GLY A 37 -7.21 -35.39 2.40
CA GLY A 37 -8.40 -35.68 1.59
C GLY A 37 -8.75 -34.60 0.55
N TYR A 38 -8.07 -33.44 0.58
CA TYR A 38 -8.12 -32.47 -0.51
C TYR A 38 -6.99 -32.70 -1.50
N ARG A 39 -7.20 -32.32 -2.75
CA ARG A 39 -6.17 -32.30 -3.79
C ARG A 39 -5.90 -30.87 -4.20
N ALA A 40 -4.68 -30.39 -3.99
CA ALA A 40 -4.27 -29.07 -4.45
C ALA A 40 -4.27 -29.02 -5.98
N GLY A 41 -4.54 -27.85 -6.54
CA GLY A 41 -4.53 -27.58 -7.97
C GLY A 41 -3.86 -26.25 -8.27
N ALA A 42 -4.40 -25.53 -9.26
CA ALA A 42 -3.81 -24.29 -9.75
C ALA A 42 -3.57 -23.24 -8.64
N PHE A 43 -2.44 -22.55 -8.72
CA PHE A 43 -2.13 -21.39 -7.89
C PHE A 43 -3.15 -20.26 -8.10
N LEU A 44 -3.66 -19.69 -7.01
CA LEU A 44 -4.65 -18.61 -7.02
C LEU A 44 -4.04 -17.26 -6.63
N GLY A 45 -3.01 -17.26 -5.78
CA GLY A 45 -2.35 -16.02 -5.36
C GLY A 45 -1.39 -16.21 -4.20
N ALA A 46 -0.60 -15.18 -3.91
CA ALA A 46 0.31 -15.14 -2.78
C ALA A 46 -0.03 -13.97 -1.85
N GLY A 47 0.05 -14.21 -0.55
CA GLY A 47 -0.06 -13.21 0.50
C GLY A 47 1.24 -13.07 1.28
N ALA A 48 1.27 -12.16 2.26
CA ALA A 48 2.45 -11.91 3.08
C ALA A 48 2.94 -13.14 3.87
N TRP A 49 2.05 -14.09 4.13
CA TRP A 49 2.27 -15.22 5.04
C TRP A 49 2.28 -16.58 4.34
N GLY A 50 2.02 -16.63 3.03
CA GLY A 50 1.83 -17.89 2.34
C GLY A 50 1.25 -17.79 0.94
N SER A 51 1.05 -18.95 0.31
CA SER A 51 0.46 -19.07 -1.02
C SER A 51 -0.87 -19.79 -0.98
N VAL A 52 -1.77 -19.40 -1.87
CA VAL A 52 -3.14 -19.92 -1.97
C VAL A 52 -3.28 -20.67 -3.28
N TYR A 53 -3.88 -21.87 -3.20
CA TYR A 53 -4.11 -22.77 -4.32
C TYR A 53 -5.58 -23.15 -4.37
N ALA A 54 -6.08 -23.44 -5.56
CA ALA A 54 -7.33 -24.15 -5.72
C ALA A 54 -7.15 -25.55 -5.11
N ALA A 55 -8.24 -26.11 -4.63
CA ALA A 55 -8.28 -27.49 -4.22
C ALA A 55 -9.63 -28.13 -4.53
N GLU A 56 -9.63 -29.45 -4.55
CA GLU A 56 -10.83 -30.26 -4.70
C GLU A 56 -10.96 -31.18 -3.49
N GLY A 57 -12.12 -31.16 -2.83
CA GLY A 57 -12.41 -32.04 -1.70
C GLY A 57 -12.73 -33.47 -2.11
N PRO A 58 -12.91 -34.39 -1.15
CA PRO A 58 -13.19 -35.80 -1.42
C PRO A 58 -14.39 -36.04 -2.34
N ASP A 59 -15.42 -35.20 -2.23
CA ASP A 59 -16.67 -35.31 -3.00
C ASP A 59 -16.68 -34.42 -4.26
N GLY A 60 -15.51 -33.96 -4.72
CA GLY A 60 -15.41 -33.05 -5.87
C GLY A 60 -15.77 -31.59 -5.57
N THR A 61 -16.02 -31.25 -4.29
CA THR A 61 -16.40 -29.89 -3.89
C THR A 61 -15.21 -28.94 -4.04
N PRO A 62 -15.36 -27.80 -4.74
CA PRO A 62 -14.29 -26.81 -4.87
C PRO A 62 -13.91 -26.18 -3.53
N ALA A 63 -12.61 -26.14 -3.25
CA ALA A 63 -12.02 -25.52 -2.07
C ALA A 63 -10.83 -24.62 -2.47
N ALA A 64 -10.32 -23.88 -1.50
CA ALA A 64 -9.03 -23.22 -1.60
C ALA A 64 -8.15 -23.67 -0.42
N VAL A 65 -6.84 -23.73 -0.64
CA VAL A 65 -5.86 -24.06 0.39
C VAL A 65 -4.87 -22.93 0.49
N LYS A 66 -4.73 -22.35 1.68
CA LYS A 66 -3.64 -21.43 2.01
C LYS A 66 -2.55 -22.19 2.76
N LEU A 67 -1.36 -22.28 2.16
CA LEU A 67 -0.18 -22.88 2.77
C LEU A 67 0.66 -21.81 3.46
N LEU A 68 1.02 -22.08 4.71
CA LEU A 68 1.78 -21.20 5.60
C LEU A 68 3.09 -21.90 6.06
N GLY A 69 4.25 -21.47 5.54
CA GLY A 69 5.58 -22.12 5.74
C GLY A 69 5.69 -23.55 5.13
N PRO A 70 6.86 -24.24 5.01
CA PRO A 70 8.27 -23.99 5.41
C PRO A 70 9.35 -24.25 4.28
N ALA A 71 10.67 -24.03 4.41
CA ALA A 71 11.75 -24.97 4.85
C ALA A 71 12.93 -24.28 5.58
N ARG A 72 12.95 -22.93 5.61
CA ARG A 72 14.05 -22.12 6.19
C ARG A 72 13.59 -21.14 7.27
N SER A 73 12.36 -21.29 7.75
CA SER A 73 11.79 -20.44 8.80
C SER A 73 12.56 -20.63 10.11
N SER A 74 13.05 -19.55 10.69
CA SER A 74 13.67 -19.59 12.03
C SER A 74 12.69 -20.16 13.07
N PRO A 75 13.17 -20.69 14.22
CA PRO A 75 12.29 -21.16 15.29
C PRO A 75 11.25 -20.12 15.73
N GLY A 76 11.57 -18.82 15.67
CA GLY A 76 10.63 -17.72 15.97
C GLY A 76 9.51 -17.57 14.93
N GLN A 77 9.84 -17.74 13.65
CA GLN A 77 8.88 -17.66 12.56
C GLN A 77 7.91 -18.85 12.56
N ARG A 78 8.39 -20.07 12.84
CA ARG A 78 7.52 -21.25 13.01
C ARG A 78 6.51 -21.07 14.15
N ARG A 79 6.94 -20.53 15.30
CA ARG A 79 6.03 -20.21 16.41
C ARG A 79 4.98 -19.18 16.00
N THR A 80 5.36 -18.17 15.22
CA THR A 80 4.43 -17.14 14.74
C THR A 80 3.37 -17.74 13.81
N LEU A 81 3.78 -18.56 12.84
CA LEU A 81 2.86 -19.23 11.92
C LEU A 81 1.90 -20.19 12.65
N ALA A 82 2.41 -20.97 13.61
CA ALA A 82 1.58 -21.83 14.45
C ALA A 82 0.56 -21.01 15.28
N GLN A 83 0.95 -19.85 15.81
CA GLN A 83 0.03 -18.96 16.51
C GLN A 83 -1.04 -18.39 15.58
N MET A 84 -0.70 -18.03 14.34
CA MET A 84 -1.65 -17.54 13.34
C MET A 84 -2.65 -18.64 12.96
N ALA A 85 -2.18 -19.85 12.66
CA ALA A 85 -3.04 -20.99 12.35
C ALA A 85 -3.98 -21.35 13.52
N ALA A 86 -3.45 -21.35 14.75
CA ALA A 86 -4.25 -21.58 15.93
C ALA A 86 -5.30 -20.47 16.15
N ARG A 87 -4.99 -19.21 15.80
CA ARG A 87 -5.96 -18.10 15.83
C ARG A 87 -7.06 -18.29 14.79
N GLU A 88 -6.70 -18.61 13.55
CA GLU A 88 -7.65 -18.88 12.46
C GLU A 88 -8.65 -19.96 12.87
N LEU A 89 -8.16 -21.09 13.39
CA LEU A 89 -9.01 -22.20 13.84
C LEU A 89 -9.95 -21.80 14.97
N ARG A 90 -9.44 -21.10 16.00
CA ARG A 90 -10.27 -20.62 17.12
C ARG A 90 -11.35 -19.66 16.63
N PHE A 91 -11.02 -18.74 15.74
CA PHE A 91 -11.97 -17.80 15.17
C PHE A 91 -13.06 -18.54 14.39
N SER A 92 -12.69 -19.36 13.40
CA SER A 92 -13.65 -20.08 12.56
C SER A 92 -14.57 -20.99 13.37
N SER A 93 -14.11 -21.55 14.50
CA SER A 93 -14.93 -22.38 15.38
C SER A 93 -15.98 -21.60 16.19
N ARG A 94 -15.80 -20.28 16.38
CA ARG A 94 -16.62 -19.44 17.27
C ARG A 94 -17.47 -18.39 16.54
N ALA A 95 -17.15 -18.08 15.29
CA ALA A 95 -17.76 -16.98 14.54
C ALA A 95 -18.25 -17.45 13.17
N ASP A 96 -19.23 -18.35 13.15
CA ASP A 96 -19.89 -18.78 11.91
C ASP A 96 -20.94 -17.74 11.46
N HIS A 97 -20.83 -17.31 10.21
CA HIS A 97 -21.68 -16.27 9.65
C HIS A 97 -21.64 -16.29 8.10
N PRO A 98 -22.76 -16.01 7.39
CA PRO A 98 -22.81 -16.03 5.92
C PRO A 98 -21.81 -15.08 5.23
N HIS A 99 -21.35 -14.04 5.93
CA HIS A 99 -20.40 -13.05 5.41
C HIS A 99 -18.98 -13.19 5.99
N LEU A 100 -18.65 -14.35 6.55
CA LEU A 100 -17.29 -14.74 6.95
C LEU A 100 -16.90 -15.99 6.17
N ILE A 101 -15.66 -16.05 5.67
CA ILE A 101 -15.17 -17.23 4.96
C ILE A 101 -15.05 -18.39 5.95
N ARG A 102 -15.53 -19.56 5.56
CA ARG A 102 -15.44 -20.74 6.41
C ARG A 102 -14.14 -21.49 6.17
N THR A 103 -13.40 -21.73 7.24
CA THR A 103 -12.30 -22.70 7.28
C THR A 103 -12.89 -24.09 7.45
N LEU A 104 -12.59 -24.97 6.50
CA LEU A 104 -13.10 -26.34 6.43
C LEU A 104 -12.19 -27.30 7.19
N ALA A 105 -10.88 -27.12 7.10
CA ALA A 105 -9.89 -27.93 7.79
C ALA A 105 -8.58 -27.15 8.02
N VAL A 106 -7.83 -27.55 9.05
CA VAL A 106 -6.47 -27.07 9.30
C VAL A 106 -5.57 -28.29 9.48
N VAL A 107 -4.50 -28.36 8.71
CA VAL A 107 -3.64 -29.54 8.61
C VAL A 107 -2.19 -29.11 8.65
N THR A 108 -1.35 -29.86 9.36
CA THR A 108 0.10 -29.75 9.20
C THR A 108 0.53 -30.77 8.14
N VAL A 109 1.21 -30.30 7.11
CA VAL A 109 1.78 -31.16 6.07
C VAL A 109 2.92 -31.94 6.69
N ASP A 110 2.92 -33.26 6.48
CA ASP A 110 3.96 -34.19 6.91
C ASP A 110 4.42 -34.91 5.63
N ASP A 111 5.52 -34.41 5.06
CA ASP A 111 6.06 -34.90 3.79
C ASP A 111 7.59 -34.77 3.79
N PRO A 112 8.30 -35.67 4.49
CA PRO A 112 9.77 -35.62 4.61
C PRO A 112 10.51 -35.65 3.26
N ASP A 113 9.88 -36.17 2.21
CA ASP A 113 10.44 -36.22 0.86
C ASP A 113 10.36 -34.86 0.14
N ARG A 114 9.60 -33.91 0.68
CA ARG A 114 9.50 -32.52 0.22
C ARG A 114 9.75 -31.53 1.37
N PRO A 115 11.02 -31.26 1.72
CA PRO A 115 11.37 -30.36 2.82
C PRO A 115 10.79 -28.95 2.73
N GLU A 116 10.48 -28.47 1.51
CA GLU A 116 9.79 -27.22 1.20
C GLU A 116 8.28 -27.20 1.50
N LEU A 117 7.67 -28.34 1.77
CA LEU A 117 6.28 -28.46 2.22
C LEU A 117 6.21 -29.06 3.64
N ASP A 118 7.21 -29.83 4.04
CA ASP A 118 7.23 -30.56 5.32
C ASP A 118 7.11 -29.65 6.55
N GLY A 119 6.01 -29.76 7.28
CA GLY A 119 5.67 -28.91 8.43
C GLY A 119 4.91 -27.64 8.05
N ALA A 120 4.49 -27.48 6.79
CA ALA A 120 3.58 -26.41 6.37
C ALA A 120 2.27 -26.49 7.14
N VAL A 121 1.65 -25.34 7.42
CA VAL A 121 0.24 -25.34 7.83
C VAL A 121 -0.63 -25.06 6.62
N ALA A 122 -1.47 -26.03 6.26
CA ALA A 122 -2.50 -25.92 5.25
C ALA A 122 -3.83 -25.53 5.89
N LEU A 123 -4.36 -24.37 5.50
CA LEU A 123 -5.70 -23.91 5.85
C LEU A 123 -6.62 -24.16 4.65
N VAL A 124 -7.52 -25.13 4.77
CA VAL A 124 -8.52 -25.43 3.74
C VAL A 124 -9.77 -24.60 3.99
N MET A 125 -10.26 -23.90 2.97
CA MET A 125 -11.37 -22.95 3.07
C MET A 125 -12.30 -23.03 1.88
N GLU A 126 -13.46 -22.37 1.98
CA GLU A 126 -14.37 -22.17 0.84
C GLU A 126 -13.65 -21.51 -0.33
N ARG A 127 -13.96 -21.94 -1.56
CA ARG A 127 -13.41 -21.33 -2.77
C ARG A 127 -14.23 -20.12 -3.20
N ALA A 128 -13.60 -18.95 -3.20
CA ALA A 128 -14.15 -17.74 -3.80
C ALA A 128 -13.88 -17.65 -5.31
N ALA A 129 -14.65 -16.84 -6.02
CA ALA A 129 -14.42 -16.55 -7.43
C ALA A 129 -13.28 -15.53 -7.60
N HIS A 130 -13.34 -14.42 -6.85
CA HIS A 130 -12.37 -13.31 -6.92
C HIS A 130 -12.21 -12.63 -5.56
N SER A 131 -11.09 -11.95 -5.35
CA SER A 131 -10.98 -10.98 -4.26
C SER A 131 -11.54 -9.62 -4.68
N LEU A 132 -11.93 -8.78 -3.72
CA LEU A 132 -12.35 -7.40 -3.99
C LEU A 132 -11.18 -6.57 -4.53
N GLN A 133 -9.94 -6.95 -4.21
CA GLN A 133 -8.73 -6.35 -4.79
C GLN A 133 -8.68 -6.56 -6.31
N ASP A 134 -9.02 -7.76 -6.80
CA ASP A 134 -9.07 -8.06 -8.24
C ASP A 134 -10.14 -7.23 -8.94
N VAL A 135 -11.32 -7.10 -8.31
CA VAL A 135 -12.41 -6.28 -8.82
C VAL A 135 -12.03 -4.80 -8.90
N LEU A 136 -11.36 -4.27 -7.87
CA LEU A 136 -10.88 -2.89 -7.87
C LEU A 136 -9.76 -2.67 -8.90
N ALA A 137 -8.89 -3.64 -9.12
CA ALA A 137 -7.84 -3.56 -10.13
C ALA A 137 -8.42 -3.51 -11.56
N ALA A 138 -9.54 -4.18 -11.79
CA ALA A 138 -10.27 -4.15 -13.07
C ALA A 138 -11.24 -2.95 -13.19
N ALA A 139 -11.50 -2.22 -12.10
CA ALA A 139 -12.45 -1.12 -12.09
C ALA A 139 -11.89 0.12 -12.81
N ARG A 140 -12.79 0.88 -13.44
CA ARG A 140 -12.44 2.19 -14.00
C ARG A 140 -12.43 3.23 -12.88
N ALA A 141 -11.29 3.92 -12.72
CA ALA A 141 -11.17 5.02 -11.77
C ALA A 141 -12.24 6.09 -11.98
N GLY A 142 -12.82 6.57 -10.88
CA GLY A 142 -13.93 7.52 -10.84
C GLY A 142 -15.33 6.89 -10.99
N THR A 143 -15.41 5.57 -11.21
CA THR A 143 -16.69 4.87 -11.40
C THR A 143 -16.93 3.88 -10.27
N ALA A 144 -18.14 3.90 -9.70
CA ALA A 144 -18.53 2.95 -8.66
C ALA A 144 -18.50 1.51 -9.18
N VAL A 145 -17.94 0.61 -8.37
CA VAL A 145 -17.96 -0.83 -8.59
C VAL A 145 -19.42 -1.32 -8.58
N PRO A 146 -19.83 -2.14 -9.57
CA PRO A 146 -21.16 -2.74 -9.57
C PRO A 146 -21.43 -3.51 -8.27
N GLY A 147 -22.58 -3.23 -7.64
CA GLY A 147 -22.96 -3.88 -6.39
C GLY A 147 -22.25 -3.36 -5.13
N ALA A 148 -21.52 -2.23 -5.20
CA ALA A 148 -20.80 -1.64 -4.06
C ALA A 148 -21.64 -1.57 -2.76
N GLU A 149 -22.91 -1.15 -2.84
CA GLU A 149 -23.78 -1.07 -1.66
C GLU A 149 -24.10 -2.42 -1.04
N ARG A 150 -24.33 -3.44 -1.88
CA ARG A 150 -24.57 -4.81 -1.42
C ARG A 150 -23.33 -5.33 -0.72
N ILE A 151 -22.18 -5.25 -1.38
CA ILE A 151 -20.88 -5.69 -0.84
C ILE A 151 -20.61 -5.02 0.52
N LEU A 152 -20.80 -3.70 0.62
CA LEU A 152 -20.61 -2.97 1.88
C LEU A 152 -21.60 -3.37 2.97
N THR A 153 -22.84 -3.69 2.60
CA THR A 153 -23.84 -4.18 3.56
C THR A 153 -23.45 -5.55 4.13
N GLU A 154 -23.01 -6.45 3.26
CA GLU A 154 -22.59 -7.81 3.60
C GLU A 154 -21.32 -7.80 4.47
N VAL A 155 -20.32 -7.00 4.09
CA VAL A 155 -19.10 -6.79 4.88
C VAL A 155 -19.43 -6.15 6.24
N CYS A 156 -20.32 -5.16 6.29
CA CYS A 156 -20.77 -4.56 7.55
C CYS A 156 -21.43 -5.59 8.48
N ALA A 157 -22.26 -6.48 7.93
CA ALA A 157 -22.88 -7.55 8.71
C ALA A 157 -21.84 -8.53 9.28
N GLY A 158 -20.86 -8.94 8.46
CA GLY A 158 -19.75 -9.79 8.91
C GLY A 158 -18.90 -9.14 10.02
N LEU A 159 -18.52 -7.87 9.87
CA LEU A 159 -17.80 -7.12 10.90
C LEU A 159 -18.60 -6.98 12.18
N THR A 160 -19.90 -6.65 12.08
CA THR A 160 -20.78 -6.51 13.24
C THR A 160 -20.87 -7.81 14.02
N HIS A 161 -21.00 -8.94 13.32
CA HIS A 161 -21.00 -10.26 13.95
C HIS A 161 -19.68 -10.55 14.67
N MET A 162 -18.55 -10.33 13.99
CA MET A 162 -17.20 -10.52 14.54
C MET A 162 -16.96 -9.68 15.81
N HIS A 163 -17.30 -8.39 15.78
CA HIS A 163 -17.13 -7.49 16.91
C HIS A 163 -18.01 -7.89 18.11
N ARG A 164 -19.25 -8.33 17.86
CA ARG A 164 -20.15 -8.85 18.91
C ARG A 164 -19.66 -10.16 19.52
N ALA A 165 -18.99 -10.99 18.73
CA ALA A 165 -18.34 -12.22 19.21
C ALA A 165 -17.02 -11.95 19.98
N GLY A 166 -16.63 -10.69 20.16
CA GLY A 166 -15.44 -10.32 20.93
C GLY A 166 -14.15 -10.35 20.12
N TRP A 167 -14.20 -10.24 18.79
CA TRP A 167 -13.03 -10.30 17.92
C TRP A 167 -12.84 -9.01 17.13
N VAL A 168 -11.59 -8.70 16.78
CA VAL A 168 -11.24 -7.62 15.85
C VAL A 168 -10.42 -8.21 14.70
N HIS A 169 -10.75 -7.84 13.47
CA HIS A 169 -10.10 -8.38 12.27
C HIS A 169 -8.64 -7.91 12.19
N GLY A 170 -8.41 -6.60 12.25
CA GLY A 170 -7.09 -5.99 12.35
C GLY A 170 -6.31 -5.80 11.05
N ASP A 171 -6.66 -6.54 10.00
CA ASP A 171 -6.08 -6.37 8.66
C ASP A 171 -7.17 -6.33 7.57
N LEU A 172 -8.27 -5.63 7.82
CA LEU A 172 -9.35 -5.54 6.84
C LEU A 172 -8.89 -4.70 5.64
N LYS A 173 -8.96 -5.28 4.44
CA LYS A 173 -8.55 -4.65 3.17
C LYS A 173 -9.23 -5.37 2.00
N PRO A 174 -9.23 -4.81 0.77
CA PRO A 174 -9.88 -5.44 -0.37
C PRO A 174 -9.39 -6.86 -0.69
N ALA A 175 -8.11 -7.16 -0.48
CA ALA A 175 -7.58 -8.52 -0.68
C ALA A 175 -8.17 -9.56 0.30
N ASN A 176 -8.70 -9.10 1.44
CA ASN A 176 -9.30 -9.92 2.49
C ASN A 176 -10.84 -9.89 2.44
N ILE A 177 -11.43 -9.35 1.38
CA ILE A 177 -12.87 -9.46 1.08
C ILE A 177 -12.98 -10.29 -0.19
N LEU A 178 -13.61 -11.45 -0.08
CA LEU A 178 -13.77 -12.41 -1.15
C LEU A 178 -15.20 -12.36 -1.68
N LEU A 179 -15.34 -12.47 -3.00
CA LEU A 179 -16.62 -12.60 -3.67
C LEU A 179 -16.82 -14.07 -4.08
N MET A 180 -17.88 -14.66 -3.55
CA MET A 180 -18.30 -16.01 -3.88
C MET A 180 -18.86 -16.09 -5.31
N PRO A 181 -19.00 -17.29 -5.91
CA PRO A 181 -19.52 -17.44 -7.27
C PRO A 181 -20.93 -16.84 -7.50
N ASP A 182 -21.75 -16.76 -6.46
CA ASP A 182 -23.08 -16.14 -6.47
C ASP A 182 -23.05 -14.60 -6.30
N GLY A 183 -21.86 -14.04 -6.08
CA GLY A 183 -21.63 -12.61 -5.85
C GLY A 183 -21.78 -12.15 -4.39
N THR A 184 -21.96 -13.08 -3.45
CA THR A 184 -21.96 -12.81 -2.00
C THR A 184 -20.56 -12.42 -1.53
N ALA A 185 -20.45 -11.34 -0.75
CA ALA A 185 -19.19 -10.93 -0.14
C ALA A 185 -18.96 -11.60 1.22
N LYS A 186 -17.73 -12.06 1.45
CA LYS A 186 -17.26 -12.68 2.70
C LYS A 186 -15.92 -12.09 3.12
N ILE A 187 -15.74 -11.86 4.42
CA ILE A 187 -14.45 -11.44 4.99
C ILE A 187 -13.57 -12.68 5.20
N ALA A 188 -12.28 -12.58 4.90
CA ALA A 188 -11.31 -13.67 4.95
C ALA A 188 -9.97 -13.24 5.58
N ASP A 189 -9.09 -14.22 5.81
CA ASP A 189 -7.74 -14.06 6.39
C ASP A 189 -7.73 -13.59 7.85
N PHE A 190 -8.05 -14.52 8.76
CA PHE A 190 -8.14 -14.26 10.19
C PHE A 190 -6.82 -14.45 10.94
N GLY A 191 -5.69 -14.60 10.24
CA GLY A 191 -4.39 -14.88 10.84
C GLY A 191 -3.90 -13.76 11.77
N LEU A 192 -4.39 -12.53 11.56
CA LEU A 192 -4.11 -11.37 12.41
C LEU A 192 -5.28 -11.00 13.34
N THR A 193 -6.40 -11.73 13.28
CA THR A 193 -7.55 -11.52 14.15
C THR A 193 -7.18 -11.72 15.61
N ALA A 194 -7.69 -10.85 16.47
CA ALA A 194 -7.35 -10.84 17.89
C ALA A 194 -8.62 -10.75 18.75
N GLU A 195 -8.65 -11.59 19.80
CA GLU A 195 -9.72 -11.63 20.79
C GLU A 195 -9.60 -10.42 21.72
N LEU A 196 -10.73 -9.79 22.01
CA LEU A 196 -10.81 -8.60 22.86
C LEU A 196 -10.55 -8.98 24.32
N GLU A 197 -9.63 -8.26 24.94
CA GLU A 197 -9.41 -8.25 26.38
C GLU A 197 -9.93 -6.93 26.95
N GLY A 198 -11.20 -6.92 27.36
CA GLY A 198 -11.90 -5.70 27.74
C GLY A 198 -12.23 -4.85 26.50
N THR A 199 -11.60 -3.69 26.34
CA THR A 199 -11.92 -2.77 25.23
C THR A 199 -11.01 -2.95 24.00
N HIS A 200 -9.88 -3.65 24.13
CA HIS A 200 -8.86 -3.77 23.08
C HIS A 200 -8.27 -5.18 23.03
N ALA A 201 -7.76 -5.56 21.87
CA ALA A 201 -7.00 -6.79 21.66
C ALA A 201 -5.52 -6.47 21.43
N TYR A 202 -4.67 -7.49 21.37
CA TYR A 202 -3.26 -7.32 21.02
C TYR A 202 -2.88 -8.18 19.82
N ALA A 203 -2.24 -7.55 18.85
CA ALA A 203 -1.67 -8.19 17.68
C ALA A 203 -0.21 -7.74 17.50
N PRO A 204 0.65 -8.56 16.88
CA PRO A 204 1.93 -8.08 16.39
C PRO A 204 1.76 -6.83 15.51
N PRO A 205 2.78 -5.94 15.38
CA PRO A 205 2.73 -4.76 14.52
C PRO A 205 2.82 -5.14 13.03
N LEU A 206 1.92 -6.01 12.60
CA LEU A 206 1.82 -6.60 11.27
C LEU A 206 0.46 -6.19 10.71
N GLY A 207 0.42 -5.70 9.46
CA GLY A 207 -0.80 -5.26 8.80
C GLY A 207 -0.50 -4.41 7.57
N SER A 208 -1.48 -4.27 6.68
CA SER A 208 -1.36 -3.44 5.48
C SER A 208 -1.48 -1.95 5.83
N PRO A 209 -0.41 -1.15 5.67
CA PRO A 209 -0.38 0.25 6.11
C PRO A 209 -1.41 1.16 5.40
N ASP A 210 -2.00 0.69 4.31
CA ASP A 210 -3.01 1.39 3.52
C ASP A 210 -4.37 1.53 4.22
N HIS A 211 -4.75 0.55 5.04
CA HIS A 211 -6.10 0.47 5.61
C HIS A 211 -6.11 0.63 7.13
N VAL A 212 -4.96 0.88 7.76
CA VAL A 212 -4.85 1.12 9.20
C VAL A 212 -5.18 2.57 9.57
N PRO A 213 -5.79 2.81 10.75
CA PRO A 213 -6.11 4.15 11.21
C PRO A 213 -4.85 4.94 11.61
N PRO A 214 -4.90 6.29 11.62
CA PRO A 214 -3.72 7.14 11.84
C PRO A 214 -3.07 6.91 13.20
N GLU A 215 -3.86 6.61 14.25
CA GLU A 215 -3.29 6.36 15.56
C GLU A 215 -2.46 5.07 15.64
N TRP A 216 -2.61 4.13 14.69
CA TRP A 216 -1.80 2.90 14.61
C TRP A 216 -0.31 3.19 14.72
N TRP A 217 0.15 4.27 14.09
CA TRP A 217 1.55 4.70 14.06
C TRP A 217 2.01 5.42 15.34
N SER A 218 1.07 5.94 16.11
CA SER A 218 1.34 6.64 17.38
C SER A 218 1.28 5.72 18.60
N GLN A 219 0.73 4.51 18.44
CA GLN A 219 0.58 3.57 19.55
C GLN A 219 1.92 2.96 19.94
N ARG A 220 2.22 2.97 21.25
CA ARG A 220 3.36 2.27 21.81
C ARG A 220 3.18 0.76 21.63
N THR A 221 4.07 0.12 20.88
CA THR A 221 4.18 -1.34 20.86
C THR A 221 4.66 -1.81 22.22
N GLY A 222 3.78 -2.46 22.99
CA GLY A 222 4.15 -3.07 24.26
C GLY A 222 4.74 -4.47 24.07
N ALA A 223 5.14 -5.13 25.17
CA ALA A 223 5.62 -6.51 25.13
C ALA A 223 4.59 -7.51 24.53
N ARG A 224 3.30 -7.14 24.56
CA ARG A 224 2.18 -7.92 23.99
C ARG A 224 1.80 -7.53 22.56
N GLY A 225 2.41 -6.49 21.99
CA GLY A 225 2.12 -5.99 20.63
C GLY A 225 1.42 -4.63 20.60
N VAL A 226 0.73 -4.33 19.48
CA VAL A 226 -0.05 -3.11 19.25
C VAL A 226 -1.49 -3.35 19.70
N ALA A 227 -2.11 -2.34 20.32
CA ALA A 227 -3.47 -2.43 20.80
C ALA A 227 -4.47 -2.25 19.64
N LEU A 228 -5.14 -3.34 19.29
CA LEU A 228 -6.12 -3.39 18.22
C LEU A 228 -7.54 -3.20 18.78
N ARG A 229 -8.40 -2.49 18.05
CA ARG A 229 -9.74 -2.11 18.52
C ARG A 229 -10.76 -2.23 17.39
N PRO A 230 -12.05 -2.48 17.65
CA PRO A 230 -13.09 -2.50 16.62
C PRO A 230 -13.11 -1.24 15.74
N SER A 231 -12.77 -0.08 16.31
CA SER A 231 -12.67 1.21 15.61
C SER A 231 -11.59 1.25 14.50
N ALA A 232 -10.64 0.31 14.50
CA ALA A 232 -9.66 0.16 13.42
C ALA A 232 -10.29 -0.51 12.18
N ASP A 233 -11.13 -1.53 12.38
CA ASP A 233 -11.89 -2.16 11.30
C ASP A 233 -12.92 -1.19 10.71
N VAL A 234 -13.52 -0.34 11.56
CA VAL A 234 -14.42 0.74 11.11
C VAL A 234 -13.69 1.73 10.19
N TRP A 235 -12.45 2.11 10.52
CA TRP A 235 -11.63 2.94 9.64
C TRP A 235 -11.35 2.26 8.31
N ALA A 236 -10.90 1.01 8.34
CA ALA A 236 -10.63 0.22 7.14
C ALA A 236 -11.88 0.09 6.25
N PHE A 237 -13.05 -0.12 6.85
CA PHE A 237 -14.34 -0.13 6.15
C PHE A 237 -14.60 1.20 5.43
N GLY A 238 -14.35 2.34 6.08
CA GLY A 238 -14.47 3.66 5.46
C GLY A 238 -13.58 3.86 4.24
N VAL A 239 -12.34 3.38 4.31
CA VAL A 239 -11.41 3.38 3.16
C VAL A 239 -11.96 2.52 2.02
N ILE A 240 -12.39 1.30 2.31
CA ILE A 240 -12.92 0.35 1.31
C ILE A 240 -14.20 0.90 0.68
N ALA A 241 -15.10 1.47 1.47
CA ALA A 241 -16.33 2.10 0.98
C ALA A 241 -16.02 3.22 -0.02
N HIS A 242 -15.06 4.10 0.32
CA HIS A 242 -14.61 5.11 -0.62
C HIS A 242 -14.09 4.47 -1.92
N GLN A 243 -13.18 3.51 -1.82
CA GLN A 243 -12.58 2.83 -2.98
C GLN A 243 -13.64 2.15 -3.87
N LEU A 244 -14.68 1.56 -3.30
CA LEU A 244 -15.74 0.93 -4.08
C LEU A 244 -16.57 1.94 -4.86
N PHE A 245 -16.87 3.12 -4.30
CA PHE A 245 -17.64 4.13 -5.03
C PHE A 245 -16.81 4.93 -6.03
N THR A 246 -15.49 4.95 -5.88
CA THR A 246 -14.60 5.74 -6.73
C THR A 246 -13.77 4.90 -7.70
N GLY A 247 -14.02 3.58 -7.78
CA GLY A 247 -13.31 2.69 -8.69
C GLY A 247 -11.82 2.58 -8.34
N GLY A 248 -11.51 2.42 -7.06
CA GLY A 248 -10.16 2.19 -6.55
C GLY A 248 -9.43 3.43 -6.00
N LEU A 249 -9.98 4.64 -6.16
CA LEU A 249 -9.34 5.84 -5.61
C LEU A 249 -9.36 5.83 -4.08
N HIS A 250 -8.20 6.05 -3.48
CA HIS A 250 -8.05 6.09 -2.03
C HIS A 250 -8.48 7.46 -1.46
N PRO A 251 -9.14 7.53 -0.29
CA PRO A 251 -9.58 8.80 0.32
C PRO A 251 -8.42 9.72 0.74
N PHE A 252 -7.26 9.14 1.01
CA PHE A 252 -6.03 9.86 1.28
C PHE A 252 -5.10 9.80 0.08
N LEU A 253 -4.59 10.95 -0.35
CA LEU A 253 -3.72 11.07 -1.51
C LEU A 253 -2.35 10.44 -1.25
N GLY A 254 -1.81 9.81 -2.29
CA GLY A 254 -0.48 9.21 -2.25
C GLY A 254 -0.36 8.06 -3.23
N ALA A 255 0.71 8.07 -4.02
CA ALA A 255 1.01 6.98 -4.95
C ALA A 255 1.40 5.67 -4.22
N THR A 256 1.87 5.78 -2.97
CA THR A 256 2.32 4.64 -2.17
C THR A 256 1.51 4.52 -0.89
N ALA A 257 1.50 3.32 -0.31
CA ALA A 257 0.80 3.08 0.93
C ALA A 257 1.28 3.98 2.08
N ARG A 258 2.60 4.13 2.19
CA ARG A 258 3.23 5.03 3.15
C ARG A 258 2.78 6.48 2.96
N ALA A 259 2.74 6.98 1.72
CA ALA A 259 2.30 8.35 1.45
C ALA A 259 0.84 8.56 1.89
N ARG A 260 -0.03 7.57 1.64
CA ARG A 260 -1.43 7.61 2.07
C ARG A 260 -1.56 7.55 3.59
N SER A 261 -0.76 6.73 4.28
CA SER A 261 -0.70 6.71 5.74
C SER A 261 -0.21 8.04 6.32
N LEU A 262 0.76 8.71 5.68
CA LEU A 262 1.24 10.03 6.09
C LEU A 262 0.17 11.10 5.87
N ALA A 263 -0.56 11.04 4.75
CA ALA A 263 -1.70 11.92 4.48
C ALA A 263 -2.83 11.72 5.51
N ALA A 264 -3.12 10.46 5.89
CA ALA A 264 -4.05 10.16 6.98
C ALA A 264 -3.60 10.72 8.34
N GLN A 265 -2.29 10.66 8.65
CA GLN A 265 -1.72 11.28 9.85
C GLN A 265 -1.75 12.81 9.81
N ALA A 266 -1.51 13.43 8.65
CA ALA A 266 -1.66 14.88 8.47
C ALA A 266 -3.11 15.31 8.69
N TYR A 267 -4.07 14.55 8.16
CA TYR A 267 -5.49 14.75 8.42
C TYR A 267 -5.82 14.62 9.91
N ALA A 268 -5.34 13.58 10.58
CA ALA A 268 -5.61 13.37 12.00
C ALA A 268 -5.05 14.48 12.90
N ARG A 269 -3.96 15.14 12.48
CA ARG A 269 -3.38 16.30 13.17
C ARG A 269 -4.02 17.64 12.79
N GLY A 270 -5.06 17.64 11.95
CA GLY A 270 -5.70 18.85 11.45
C GLY A 270 -4.87 19.63 10.42
N ALA A 271 -3.75 19.08 9.95
CA ALA A 271 -2.88 19.73 8.96
C ALA A 271 -3.41 19.58 7.52
N ALA A 272 -4.37 18.69 7.29
CA ALA A 272 -5.04 18.52 6.00
C ALA A 272 -6.53 18.17 6.21
N PRO A 273 -7.44 18.59 5.31
CA PRO A 273 -8.84 18.18 5.39
C PRO A 273 -9.06 16.80 4.78
N LEU A 274 -10.06 16.07 5.26
CA LEU A 274 -10.59 14.89 4.55
C LEU A 274 -11.35 15.34 3.32
N ARG A 275 -10.85 14.97 2.12
CA ARG A 275 -11.49 15.31 0.84
C ARG A 275 -12.09 14.05 0.22
N LEU A 276 -13.39 13.87 0.41
CA LEU A 276 -14.13 12.77 -0.20
C LEU A 276 -14.48 13.08 -1.67
N ASP A 277 -14.24 12.12 -2.55
CA ASP A 277 -14.49 12.26 -3.98
C ASP A 277 -15.96 12.59 -4.30
N GLN A 278 -16.21 13.27 -5.42
CA GLN A 278 -17.55 13.62 -5.87
C GLN A 278 -18.37 12.40 -6.33
N ALA A 279 -17.69 11.33 -6.77
CA ALA A 279 -18.32 10.07 -7.13
C ALA A 279 -18.98 9.36 -5.93
N LEU A 280 -18.62 9.72 -4.68
CA LEU A 280 -19.22 9.15 -3.49
C LEU A 280 -20.70 9.58 -3.34
N PRO A 281 -21.67 8.64 -3.32
CA PRO A 281 -23.08 8.97 -3.23
C PRO A 281 -23.40 9.78 -1.96
N THR A 282 -24.32 10.75 -2.07
CA THR A 282 -24.72 11.63 -0.96
C THR A 282 -25.12 10.86 0.30
N ARG A 283 -25.79 9.71 0.15
CA ARG A 283 -26.20 8.84 1.27
C ARG A 283 -25.04 8.13 1.97
N TRP A 284 -23.94 7.89 1.26
CA TRP A 284 -22.75 7.22 1.78
C TRP A 284 -21.69 8.19 2.30
N ARG A 285 -21.75 9.47 1.91
CA ARG A 285 -20.85 10.51 2.44
C ARG A 285 -20.79 10.57 3.97
N PRO A 286 -21.92 10.60 4.70
CA PRO A 286 -21.89 10.59 6.17
C PRO A 286 -21.33 9.28 6.75
N VAL A 287 -21.59 8.14 6.10
CA VAL A 287 -21.07 6.83 6.53
C VAL A 287 -19.54 6.82 6.44
N VAL A 288 -18.99 7.18 5.28
CA VAL A 288 -17.54 7.23 5.06
C VAL A 288 -16.89 8.27 5.97
N ALA A 289 -17.49 9.45 6.13
CA ALA A 289 -16.96 10.48 7.04
C ALA A 289 -16.90 10.00 8.50
N ALA A 290 -17.96 9.35 9.00
CA ALA A 290 -17.98 8.81 10.37
C ALA A 290 -16.97 7.67 10.56
N CYS A 291 -16.78 6.82 9.53
CA CYS A 291 -15.77 5.77 9.54
C CYS A 291 -14.34 6.34 9.53
N LEU A 292 -14.12 7.48 8.86
CA LEU A 292 -12.83 8.15 8.74
C LEU A 292 -12.70 9.33 9.73
N ALA A 293 -13.47 9.36 10.82
CA ALA A 293 -13.27 10.39 11.86
C ALA A 293 -11.85 10.27 12.42
N ALA A 294 -11.14 11.37 12.63
CA ALA A 294 -9.74 11.34 13.08
C ALA A 294 -9.61 10.76 14.51
N ASP A 295 -10.53 11.15 15.39
CA ASP A 295 -10.58 10.69 16.77
C ASP A 295 -11.10 9.26 16.87
N ARG A 296 -10.33 8.40 17.54
CA ARG A 296 -10.68 6.97 17.67
C ARG A 296 -11.92 6.75 18.53
N GLU A 297 -12.18 7.59 19.53
CA GLU A 297 -13.31 7.42 20.46
C GLU A 297 -14.60 7.82 19.77
N GLU A 298 -14.56 8.85 18.93
CA GLU A 298 -15.63 9.20 18.00
C GLU A 298 -15.95 8.04 17.06
N ARG A 299 -14.93 7.44 16.43
CA ARG A 299 -15.12 6.23 15.62
C ARG A 299 -15.69 5.06 16.40
N ALA A 300 -15.28 4.87 17.65
CA ALA A 300 -15.77 3.78 18.50
C ALA A 300 -17.26 3.93 18.85
N ARG A 301 -17.79 5.16 18.87
CA ARG A 301 -19.22 5.44 19.06
C ARG A 301 -20.05 5.30 17.78
N THR A 302 -19.40 5.12 16.63
CA THR A 302 -20.08 4.97 15.34
C THR A 302 -20.80 3.63 15.28
N ASP A 303 -22.14 3.66 15.29
CA ASP A 303 -22.97 2.52 14.93
C ASP A 303 -22.95 2.32 13.40
N LEU A 304 -21.96 1.55 12.95
CA LEU A 304 -21.73 1.28 11.54
C LEU A 304 -22.95 0.61 10.88
N ALA A 305 -23.57 -0.36 11.57
CA ALA A 305 -24.73 -1.08 11.05
C ALA A 305 -25.92 -0.15 10.83
N ALA A 306 -26.22 0.74 11.78
CA ALA A 306 -27.29 1.72 11.63
C ALA A 306 -27.00 2.75 10.52
N LEU A 307 -25.74 3.18 10.37
CA LEU A 307 -25.34 4.08 9.28
C LEU A 307 -25.50 3.42 7.90
N VAL A 308 -25.02 2.18 7.75
CA VAL A 308 -25.14 1.42 6.50
C VAL A 308 -26.60 1.16 6.17
N ALA A 309 -27.43 0.75 7.14
CA ALA A 309 -28.86 0.54 6.95
C ALA A 309 -29.59 1.81 6.47
N ARG A 310 -29.23 2.99 7.02
CA ARG A 310 -29.78 4.27 6.54
C ARG A 310 -29.30 4.62 5.13
N ALA A 311 -28.05 4.32 4.79
CA ALA A 311 -27.50 4.60 3.48
C ALA A 311 -28.07 3.70 2.38
N THR A 312 -28.51 2.49 2.71
CA THR A 312 -29.10 1.54 1.75
C THR A 312 -30.63 1.53 1.74
N ALA A 313 -31.27 2.16 2.73
CA ALA A 313 -32.71 2.34 2.73
C ALA A 313 -33.19 3.06 1.47
N ARG A 314 -34.13 2.46 0.74
CA ARG A 314 -34.81 3.15 -0.37
C ARG A 314 -35.63 4.29 0.25
N PRO A 315 -35.61 5.50 -0.34
CA PRO A 315 -36.46 6.58 0.14
C PRO A 315 -37.91 6.08 0.10
N ALA A 316 -38.57 6.07 1.26
CA ALA A 316 -39.99 5.80 1.33
C ALA A 316 -40.67 6.76 0.35
N GLY A 317 -41.30 6.20 -0.69
CA GLY A 317 -41.91 6.99 -1.74
C GLY A 317 -42.81 8.03 -1.10
N ARG A 318 -42.46 9.31 -1.23
CA ARG A 318 -43.39 10.41 -0.96
C ARG A 318 -44.59 10.12 -1.85
N ARG A 319 -45.68 9.61 -1.26
CA ARG A 319 -47.01 9.67 -1.89
C ARG A 319 -47.24 11.16 -2.15
N ARG A 320 -46.98 11.61 -3.38
CA ARG A 320 -47.30 12.96 -3.81
C ARG A 320 -48.82 13.06 -3.75
N ALA A 321 -49.33 13.70 -2.71
CA ALA A 321 -50.66 14.27 -2.77
C ALA A 321 -50.62 15.33 -3.88
N VAL A 322 -51.15 14.98 -5.04
CA VAL A 322 -51.42 15.94 -6.11
C VAL A 322 -52.47 16.90 -5.56
N ARG A 323 -52.06 18.12 -5.23
CA ARG A 323 -52.98 19.26 -5.16
C ARG A 323 -52.80 20.05 -6.45
N ALA A 324 -53.84 20.00 -7.27
CA ALA A 324 -54.02 20.83 -8.45
C ALA A 324 -54.05 22.30 -8.05
N GLY A 325 -53.39 23.13 -8.85
CA GLY A 325 -53.41 24.58 -8.76
C GLY A 325 -52.83 25.14 -10.06
N ALA A 326 -53.71 25.38 -11.03
CA ALA A 326 -53.40 26.00 -12.31
C ALA A 326 -53.46 27.53 -12.21
N GLY A 327 -52.67 28.20 -13.06
CA GLY A 327 -52.79 29.62 -13.42
C GLY A 327 -51.71 30.53 -12.80
N VAL A 328 -51.10 31.51 -13.46
CA VAL A 328 -51.25 32.13 -14.79
C VAL A 328 -49.92 32.86 -15.11
N LEU A 329 -49.61 32.91 -16.42
CA LEU A 329 -48.68 33.75 -17.20
C LEU A 329 -48.13 35.05 -16.59
N ALA A 330 -46.88 35.40 -16.97
CA ALA A 330 -46.56 36.69 -17.63
C ALA A 330 -45.18 36.71 -18.30
N CYS A 331 -45.16 37.34 -19.48
CA CYS A 331 -44.09 37.52 -20.46
C CYS A 331 -42.94 38.44 -20.00
N ALA A 332 -41.75 38.27 -20.61
CA ALA A 332 -41.15 39.29 -21.50
C ALA A 332 -39.80 38.80 -22.06
N ALA A 333 -39.69 38.86 -23.38
CA ALA A 333 -38.46 38.68 -24.14
C ALA A 333 -37.78 40.03 -24.35
N VAL A 334 -36.44 40.06 -24.36
CA VAL A 334 -35.66 41.02 -25.14
C VAL A 334 -34.48 40.27 -25.77
N LEU A 335 -34.46 40.25 -27.10
CA LEU A 335 -33.33 39.89 -27.96
C LEU A 335 -32.26 40.99 -27.89
N LEU A 336 -30.98 40.58 -27.91
CA LEU A 336 -29.97 41.29 -28.70
C LEU A 336 -29.03 40.25 -29.34
N VAL A 337 -28.97 40.26 -30.66
CA VAL A 337 -28.01 39.52 -31.49
C VAL A 337 -26.93 40.52 -31.92
N LEU A 338 -25.66 40.14 -31.87
CA LEU A 338 -24.73 40.12 -33.03
C LEU A 338 -23.26 39.88 -32.58
N THR A 339 -22.73 38.75 -33.09
CA THR A 339 -21.39 38.53 -33.68
C THR A 339 -20.11 38.79 -32.85
N GLY A 340 -19.38 37.70 -32.60
CA GLY A 340 -17.92 37.69 -32.36
C GLY A 340 -17.37 36.26 -32.53
N GLY A 341 -16.50 36.05 -33.52
CA GLY A 341 -15.99 34.75 -33.96
C GLY A 341 -15.02 34.05 -32.98
N PRO A 342 -14.51 32.86 -33.33
CA PRO A 342 -13.71 32.02 -32.43
C PRO A 342 -12.27 32.52 -32.34
N GLU A 343 -11.78 32.77 -31.12
CA GLU A 343 -10.35 33.01 -30.88
C GLU A 343 -9.53 31.71 -30.84
N PRO A 344 -8.28 31.73 -31.33
CA PRO A 344 -7.45 30.55 -31.50
C PRO A 344 -6.72 30.14 -30.21
N ARG A 345 -6.50 28.84 -30.05
CA ARG A 345 -5.60 28.26 -29.04
C ARG A 345 -4.16 28.72 -29.31
N ALA A 346 -3.56 29.40 -28.33
CA ALA A 346 -2.12 29.66 -28.29
C ALA A 346 -1.33 28.43 -27.79
N PRO A 347 -0.07 28.23 -28.21
CA PRO A 347 0.77 27.11 -27.81
C PRO A 347 1.38 27.30 -26.42
N GLY A 348 1.63 26.17 -25.75
CA GLY A 348 2.16 26.12 -24.38
C GLY A 348 3.52 26.78 -24.23
N VAL A 349 3.63 27.66 -23.22
CA VAL A 349 4.89 28.21 -22.74
C VAL A 349 5.34 27.36 -21.56
N HIS A 350 6.49 26.68 -21.70
CA HIS A 350 7.20 26.08 -20.57
C HIS A 350 7.64 27.20 -19.61
N ARG A 351 7.03 27.27 -18.43
CA ARG A 351 7.48 28.14 -17.35
C ARG A 351 8.83 27.64 -16.83
N ALA A 352 9.85 28.49 -16.90
CA ALA A 352 11.13 28.25 -16.24
C ALA A 352 10.92 28.15 -14.72
N VAL A 353 11.43 27.08 -14.12
CA VAL A 353 11.39 26.81 -12.68
C VAL A 353 12.45 27.68 -12.01
N PRO A 354 12.15 28.39 -10.91
CA PRO A 354 13.15 29.19 -10.20
C PRO A 354 14.30 28.31 -9.67
N PRO A 355 15.54 28.83 -9.62
CA PRO A 355 16.69 28.06 -9.14
C PRO A 355 16.53 27.71 -7.66
N LEU A 356 16.91 26.48 -7.29
CA LEU A 356 16.87 25.99 -5.91
C LEU A 356 17.97 26.65 -5.07
N PRO A 357 17.74 26.88 -3.77
CA PRO A 357 18.82 27.12 -2.81
C PRO A 357 19.87 26.00 -2.87
N GLY A 358 21.15 26.37 -2.90
CA GLY A 358 22.26 25.39 -2.99
C GLY A 358 22.34 24.68 -4.35
N ALA A 359 22.19 25.41 -5.45
CA ALA A 359 22.40 24.90 -6.81
C ALA A 359 23.83 24.37 -7.01
N ILE A 360 23.99 23.32 -7.80
CA ILE A 360 25.30 22.70 -8.08
C ILE A 360 26.17 23.69 -8.89
N PRO A 361 27.37 24.09 -8.41
CA PRO A 361 28.21 25.04 -9.14
C PRO A 361 28.58 24.52 -10.53
N ALA A 362 28.53 25.40 -11.54
CA ALA A 362 28.83 25.04 -12.94
C ALA A 362 30.23 24.43 -13.10
N GLY A 363 31.23 24.93 -12.37
CA GLY A 363 32.61 24.44 -12.37
C GLY A 363 32.93 23.30 -11.39
N SER A 364 31.93 22.76 -10.69
CA SER A 364 32.14 21.62 -9.77
C SER A 364 32.44 20.32 -10.53
N ASP A 365 33.02 19.35 -9.83
CA ASP A 365 33.30 18.02 -10.37
C ASP A 365 32.08 17.07 -10.40
N VAL A 366 30.88 17.57 -10.12
CA VAL A 366 29.64 16.78 -10.23
C VAL A 366 29.39 16.44 -11.71
N PRO A 367 29.31 15.15 -12.10
CA PRO A 367 29.12 14.76 -13.49
C PRO A 367 27.83 15.33 -14.08
N VAL A 368 27.93 15.92 -15.28
CA VAL A 368 26.79 16.56 -15.97
C VAL A 368 25.59 15.62 -16.10
N ALA A 369 25.83 14.33 -16.35
CA ALA A 369 24.81 13.31 -16.50
C ALA A 369 23.90 13.14 -15.26
N TYR A 370 24.41 13.46 -14.05
CA TYR A 370 23.66 13.27 -12.80
C TYR A 370 23.08 14.57 -12.23
N ARG A 371 23.52 15.75 -12.70
CA ARG A 371 23.09 17.04 -12.16
C ARG A 371 21.57 17.20 -12.16
N GLY A 372 20.92 16.91 -13.29
CA GLY A 372 19.46 16.98 -13.40
C GLY A 372 18.74 16.03 -12.43
N MET A 373 19.24 14.80 -12.29
CA MET A 373 18.70 13.79 -11.38
C MET A 373 18.83 14.21 -9.91
N ILE A 374 19.99 14.78 -9.54
CA ILE A 374 20.27 15.28 -8.19
C ILE A 374 19.38 16.47 -7.85
N GLU A 375 19.23 17.42 -8.79
CA GLU A 375 18.33 18.55 -8.60
C GLU A 375 16.87 18.11 -8.48
N ASP A 376 16.42 17.18 -9.33
CA ASP A 376 15.06 16.63 -9.24
C ASP A 376 14.82 15.88 -7.93
N ALA A 377 15.82 15.16 -7.43
CA ALA A 377 15.76 14.48 -6.15
C ALA A 377 15.65 15.48 -4.99
N ALA A 378 16.42 16.57 -5.02
CA ALA A 378 16.34 17.64 -4.01
C ALA A 378 14.98 18.37 -4.05
N ARG A 379 14.45 18.68 -5.25
CA ARG A 379 13.14 19.35 -5.42
C ARG A 379 11.97 18.64 -4.75
N ARG A 380 12.05 17.32 -4.59
CA ARG A 380 10.99 16.51 -4.00
C ARG A 380 10.93 16.63 -2.47
N CYS A 381 11.99 17.13 -1.85
CA CYS A 381 12.02 17.35 -0.41
C CYS A 381 11.60 18.80 -0.09
N PRO A 382 10.63 19.00 0.83
CA PRO A 382 10.25 20.35 1.26
C PRO A 382 11.26 20.97 2.23
N GLU A 383 12.23 20.20 2.75
CA GLU A 383 13.16 20.66 3.78
C GLU A 383 14.32 21.46 3.17
N PRO A 384 14.61 22.68 3.66
CA PRO A 384 15.57 23.59 3.04
C PRO A 384 17.03 23.12 3.09
N GLU A 385 17.35 22.20 4.01
CA GLU A 385 18.70 21.65 4.18
C GLU A 385 19.01 20.60 3.10
N ILE A 386 17.98 19.99 2.50
CA ILE A 386 18.14 18.97 1.46
C ILE A 386 18.31 19.66 0.12
N THR A 387 19.53 20.15 -0.09
CA THR A 387 19.93 20.88 -1.29
C THR A 387 20.56 19.96 -2.34
N PRO A 388 20.57 20.36 -3.62
CA PRO A 388 21.32 19.66 -4.66
C PRO A 388 22.79 19.43 -4.31
N VAL A 389 23.46 20.43 -3.69
CA VAL A 389 24.86 20.30 -3.26
C VAL A 389 25.07 19.32 -2.11
N LEU A 390 24.11 19.18 -1.17
CA LEU A 390 24.18 18.16 -0.12
C LEU A 390 24.09 16.74 -0.72
N LEU A 391 23.10 16.51 -1.59
CA LEU A 391 22.96 15.21 -2.24
C LEU A 391 24.19 14.86 -3.10
N ALA A 392 24.73 15.83 -3.84
CA ALA A 392 25.97 15.65 -4.60
C ALA A 392 27.17 15.31 -3.70
N ALA A 393 27.34 16.02 -2.58
CA ALA A 393 28.41 15.77 -1.62
C ALA A 393 28.32 14.37 -1.00
N MET A 394 27.10 13.91 -0.67
CA MET A 394 26.87 12.56 -0.16
C MET A 394 27.18 11.49 -1.22
N LEU A 395 26.68 11.63 -2.46
CA LEU A 395 26.99 10.70 -3.56
C LEU A 395 28.51 10.58 -3.83
N LYS A 396 29.22 11.71 -3.81
CA LYS A 396 30.68 11.73 -3.94
C LYS A 396 31.37 11.03 -2.77
N ALA A 397 30.86 11.18 -1.54
CA ALA A 397 31.41 10.51 -0.37
C ALA A 397 31.17 8.99 -0.40
N GLU A 398 30.01 8.56 -0.88
CA GLU A 398 29.60 7.16 -0.97
C GLU A 398 30.38 6.38 -2.04
N SER A 399 30.38 6.85 -3.29
CA SER A 399 30.98 6.10 -4.41
C SER A 399 31.92 6.93 -5.30
N GLY A 400 32.02 8.25 -5.10
CA GLY A 400 32.71 9.13 -6.04
C GLY A 400 31.95 9.28 -7.36
N PHE A 401 30.62 9.12 -7.33
CA PHE A 401 29.73 9.07 -8.49
C PHE A 401 29.90 7.83 -9.40
N ASP A 402 30.54 6.76 -8.92
CA ASP A 402 30.64 5.50 -9.66
C ASP A 402 29.31 4.72 -9.57
N PRO A 403 28.59 4.48 -10.68
CA PRO A 403 27.34 3.73 -10.69
C PRO A 403 27.53 2.22 -10.52
N ASN A 404 28.74 1.70 -10.66
CA ASN A 404 29.07 0.29 -10.50
C ASN A 404 29.81 -0.01 -9.19
N ALA A 405 29.89 0.97 -8.29
CA ALA A 405 30.55 0.79 -7.00
C ALA A 405 29.92 -0.36 -6.21
N ALA A 406 30.75 -1.14 -5.53
CA ALA A 406 30.32 -2.27 -4.74
C ALA A 406 31.19 -2.41 -3.48
N ARG A 407 30.55 -2.71 -2.36
CA ARG A 407 31.16 -3.11 -1.08
C ARG A 407 30.53 -4.43 -0.63
N PRO A 408 31.03 -5.57 -1.14
CA PRO A 408 30.44 -6.89 -0.88
C PRO A 408 30.36 -7.24 0.61
N GLU A 409 31.30 -6.75 1.41
CA GLU A 409 31.38 -6.97 2.86
C GLU A 409 30.19 -6.38 3.64
N THR A 410 29.54 -5.33 3.11
CA THR A 410 28.34 -4.71 3.69
C THR A 410 27.09 -4.91 2.81
N GLY A 411 27.25 -5.55 1.64
CA GLY A 411 26.16 -5.76 0.68
C GLY A 411 25.64 -4.45 0.07
N GLU A 412 26.50 -3.45 -0.08
CA GLU A 412 26.16 -2.12 -0.59
C GLU A 412 26.62 -1.95 -2.05
N TYR A 413 25.77 -1.38 -2.91
CA TYR A 413 26.00 -1.29 -4.36
C TYR A 413 25.48 0.01 -4.97
N GLY A 414 26.07 0.37 -6.12
CA GLY A 414 25.63 1.47 -6.97
C GLY A 414 26.09 2.85 -6.49
N ILE A 415 25.67 3.89 -7.21
CA ILE A 415 26.13 5.27 -7.01
C ILE A 415 25.86 5.83 -5.60
N ALA A 416 24.86 5.27 -4.90
CA ALA A 416 24.47 5.67 -3.55
C ALA A 416 24.76 4.59 -2.51
N MET A 417 25.52 3.53 -2.85
CA MET A 417 25.91 2.45 -1.92
C MET A 417 24.72 1.83 -1.17
N TRP A 418 23.67 1.45 -1.89
CA TRP A 418 22.47 0.85 -1.33
C TRP A 418 22.64 -0.62 -0.98
N THR A 419 22.03 -1.06 0.13
CA THR A 419 21.65 -2.47 0.25
C THR A 419 20.34 -2.73 -0.50
N PRO A 420 20.12 -3.94 -1.08
CA PRO A 420 18.90 -4.24 -1.83
C PRO A 420 17.61 -3.97 -1.04
N ALA A 421 17.59 -4.36 0.24
CA ALA A 421 16.43 -4.19 1.12
C ALA A 421 16.11 -2.72 1.42
N VAL A 422 17.14 -1.89 1.62
CA VAL A 422 16.94 -0.46 1.88
C VAL A 422 16.54 0.24 0.60
N PHE A 423 17.17 -0.06 -0.54
CA PHE A 423 16.76 0.50 -1.82
C PHE A 423 15.30 0.18 -2.15
N GLU A 424 14.85 -1.06 -1.98
CA GLU A 424 13.46 -1.46 -2.23
C GLU A 424 12.45 -0.64 -1.39
N ALA A 425 12.83 -0.28 -0.15
CA ALA A 425 12.02 0.56 0.70
C ALA A 425 11.89 2.02 0.18
N TRP A 426 12.90 2.53 -0.54
CA TRP A 426 13.05 3.96 -0.88
C TRP A 426 13.00 4.31 -2.37
N SER A 427 13.15 3.34 -3.28
CA SER A 427 13.14 3.52 -4.75
C SER A 427 11.77 3.80 -5.35
N LYS A 428 10.73 4.00 -4.52
CA LYS A 428 9.33 4.00 -4.98
C LYS A 428 8.91 5.19 -5.85
N ALA A 429 9.78 6.18 -6.11
CA ALA A 429 9.45 7.33 -6.96
C ALA A 429 10.62 7.81 -7.84
N ALA A 430 11.21 6.92 -8.62
CA ALA A 430 12.16 7.29 -9.65
C ALA A 430 11.64 6.84 -11.02
N ASN A 431 12.10 7.57 -12.03
CA ASN A 431 11.80 7.64 -13.45
C ASN A 431 11.13 6.40 -14.08
N HIS A 432 10.23 6.64 -15.05
CA HIS A 432 9.36 5.63 -15.66
C HIS A 432 10.04 4.84 -16.79
N ASP A 433 11.29 4.41 -16.58
CA ASP A 433 12.17 3.82 -17.59
C ASP A 433 12.36 2.29 -17.47
N GLY A 434 11.76 1.64 -16.47
CA GLY A 434 11.80 0.18 -16.37
C GLY A 434 11.66 -0.40 -14.95
N PRO A 435 12.03 -1.68 -14.74
CA PRO A 435 12.14 -2.25 -13.40
C PRO A 435 13.24 -1.54 -12.61
N LYS A 436 12.89 -1.15 -11.38
CA LYS A 436 13.74 -0.29 -10.56
C LYS A 436 15.01 -0.97 -10.12
N SER A 437 16.13 -0.29 -10.25
CA SER A 437 17.45 -0.86 -9.95
C SER A 437 18.32 0.09 -9.15
N TYR A 438 18.95 -0.39 -8.08
CA TYR A 438 19.96 0.40 -7.35
C TYR A 438 21.25 0.59 -8.16
N LEU A 439 21.40 -0.14 -9.27
CA LEU A 439 22.46 0.04 -10.25
C LEU A 439 22.10 1.08 -11.32
N ASP A 440 20.83 1.48 -11.42
CA ASP A 440 20.42 2.60 -12.27
C ASP A 440 20.66 3.92 -11.49
N PRO A 441 21.47 4.86 -12.01
CA PRO A 441 21.76 6.10 -11.30
C PRO A 441 20.54 6.99 -11.08
N GLY A 442 19.59 7.02 -12.02
CA GLY A 442 18.37 7.82 -11.88
C GLY A 442 17.53 7.33 -10.71
N ASP A 443 17.32 6.01 -10.66
CA ASP A 443 16.62 5.34 -9.57
C ASP A 443 17.32 5.50 -8.22
N ALA A 444 18.63 5.28 -8.19
CA ALA A 444 19.43 5.34 -6.98
C ALA A 444 19.48 6.76 -6.39
N ILE A 445 19.67 7.79 -7.22
CA ILE A 445 19.72 9.20 -6.80
C ILE A 445 18.35 9.68 -6.31
N ALA A 446 17.28 9.33 -7.04
CA ALA A 446 15.93 9.68 -6.63
C ALA A 446 15.51 8.99 -5.33
N ALA A 447 15.87 7.70 -5.15
CA ALA A 447 15.69 6.99 -3.88
C ALA A 447 16.44 7.69 -2.74
N MET A 448 17.65 8.20 -3.03
CA MET A 448 18.50 8.85 -2.03
C MET A 448 17.88 10.15 -1.56
N GLY A 449 17.38 10.98 -2.49
CA GLY A 449 16.65 12.20 -2.13
C GLY A 449 15.46 11.92 -1.21
N ASN A 450 14.66 10.90 -1.51
CA ASN A 450 13.51 10.51 -0.67
C ASN A 450 13.95 10.06 0.73
N TYR A 451 15.01 9.25 0.82
CA TYR A 451 15.49 8.71 2.07
C TYR A 451 16.13 9.79 2.95
N VAL A 452 17.01 10.60 2.38
CA VAL A 452 17.68 11.73 3.05
C VAL A 452 16.64 12.74 3.57
N CYS A 453 15.60 13.03 2.77
CA CYS A 453 14.48 13.87 3.21
C CYS A 453 13.76 13.31 4.43
N TRP A 454 13.47 12.00 4.43
CA TRP A 454 12.87 11.35 5.58
C TRP A 454 13.78 11.40 6.82
N LEU A 455 15.10 11.19 6.65
CA LEU A 455 16.07 11.26 7.74
C LEU A 455 16.10 12.66 8.38
N ASP A 456 16.13 13.72 7.58
CA ASP A 456 16.06 15.11 8.08
C ASP A 456 14.82 15.33 8.95
N GLN A 457 13.65 14.88 8.48
CA GLN A 457 12.39 14.98 9.24
C GLN A 457 12.42 14.18 10.54
N GLN A 458 13.03 12.99 10.56
CA GLN A 458 13.17 12.21 11.80
C GLN A 458 14.13 12.87 12.79
N ILE A 459 15.25 13.41 12.30
CA ILE A 459 16.24 14.10 13.12
C ILE A 459 15.61 15.34 13.77
N ARG A 460 14.84 16.13 13.00
CA ARG A 460 14.06 17.26 13.52
C ARG A 460 13.01 16.86 14.54
N HIS A 461 12.25 15.79 14.27
CA HIS A 461 11.24 15.28 15.20
C HIS A 461 11.86 14.86 16.55
N ARG A 462 13.14 14.49 16.56
CA ARG A 462 13.89 14.13 17.77
C ARG A 462 14.51 15.34 18.49
N GLY A 463 14.23 16.56 18.04
CA GLY A 463 14.64 17.81 18.68
C GLY A 463 15.98 18.36 18.20
N PHE A 464 16.61 17.75 17.20
CA PHE A 464 17.83 18.29 16.60
C PHE A 464 17.47 19.35 15.56
N THR A 465 18.00 20.56 15.71
CA THR A 465 17.73 21.70 14.81
C THR A 465 19.00 22.36 14.27
N ARG A 466 20.17 21.87 14.66
CA ARG A 466 21.49 22.36 14.24
C ARG A 466 22.28 21.22 13.61
N ASP A 467 23.26 21.56 12.78
CA ASP A 467 24.18 20.64 12.11
C ASP A 467 23.46 19.55 11.28
N LEU A 468 22.28 19.88 10.75
CA LEU A 468 21.41 18.93 10.07
C LEU A 468 22.07 18.21 8.89
N PRO A 469 22.87 18.87 8.01
CA PRO A 469 23.64 18.17 6.99
C PRO A 469 24.55 17.06 7.54
N ALA A 470 25.22 17.32 8.67
CA ALA A 470 26.11 16.37 9.33
C ALA A 470 25.33 15.19 9.94
N LEU A 471 24.19 15.50 10.58
CA LEU A 471 23.34 14.49 11.23
C LEU A 471 22.63 13.61 10.19
N VAL A 472 22.20 14.17 9.06
CA VAL A 472 21.60 13.44 7.95
C VAL A 472 22.62 12.50 7.30
N ALA A 473 23.84 12.98 7.03
CA ALA A 473 24.93 12.15 6.53
C ALA A 473 25.28 11.01 7.51
N ALA A 474 25.30 11.31 8.81
CA ALA A 474 25.52 10.30 9.85
C ALA A 474 24.40 9.26 9.90
N ALA A 475 23.14 9.70 9.82
CA ALA A 475 21.98 8.82 9.86
C ALA A 475 21.89 7.93 8.61
N TYR A 476 22.34 8.41 7.46
CA TYR A 476 22.39 7.66 6.20
C TYR A 476 23.24 6.38 6.32
N ARG A 477 24.43 6.47 6.92
CA ARG A 477 25.32 5.31 7.20
C ARG A 477 24.94 4.54 8.46
N THR A 478 23.97 5.01 9.24
CA THR A 478 23.60 4.44 10.54
C THR A 478 22.09 4.30 10.70
N SER A 479 21.46 5.18 11.50
CA SER A 479 20.03 5.41 11.60
C SER A 479 19.78 6.70 12.38
N ASP A 480 18.58 7.25 12.30
CA ASP A 480 18.12 8.36 13.15
C ASP A 480 18.20 8.01 14.66
N LYS A 481 17.97 6.75 15.02
CA LYS A 481 18.11 6.24 16.40
C LYS A 481 19.56 6.28 16.88
N SER A 482 20.51 5.93 16.02
CA SER A 482 21.95 5.95 16.34
C SER A 482 22.45 7.37 16.59
N VAL A 483 22.01 8.32 15.77
CA VAL A 483 22.30 9.76 15.95
C VAL A 483 21.71 10.27 17.27
N ALA A 484 20.47 9.89 17.57
CA ALA A 484 19.82 10.28 18.82
C ALA A 484 20.52 9.70 20.05
N ALA A 485 20.91 8.42 20.01
CA ALA A 485 21.61 7.75 21.11
C ALA A 485 23.00 8.38 21.36
N ALA A 486 23.68 8.83 20.31
CA ALA A 486 24.96 9.53 20.40
C ALA A 486 24.83 11.03 20.77
N GLY A 487 23.61 11.58 20.79
CA GLY A 487 23.37 13.01 20.97
C GLY A 487 23.94 13.88 19.85
N GLY A 488 24.18 13.31 18.66
CA GLY A 488 24.89 13.96 17.56
C GLY A 488 25.50 12.95 16.59
N VAL A 489 26.58 13.32 15.91
CA VAL A 489 27.28 12.43 14.97
C VAL A 489 27.99 11.27 15.71
N PRO A 490 27.62 10.00 15.49
CA PRO A 490 28.29 8.87 16.13
C PRO A 490 29.76 8.79 15.72
N GLU A 491 30.66 8.51 16.67
CA GLU A 491 32.11 8.50 16.45
C GLU A 491 32.54 7.57 15.32
N ARG A 492 31.93 6.37 15.24
CA ARG A 492 32.21 5.36 14.21
C ARG A 492 31.98 5.83 12.76
N VAL A 493 31.14 6.85 12.54
CA VAL A 493 30.87 7.39 11.19
C VAL A 493 31.38 8.80 10.98
N ARG A 494 32.06 9.38 11.98
CA ARG A 494 32.61 10.74 11.91
C ARG A 494 33.55 10.94 10.72
N PRO A 495 34.47 10.02 10.37
CA PRO A 495 35.32 10.19 9.19
C PRO A 495 34.54 10.30 7.86
N HIS A 496 33.41 9.59 7.76
CA HIS A 496 32.53 9.69 6.59
C HIS A 496 31.79 11.03 6.56
N VAL A 497 31.26 11.46 7.70
CA VAL A 497 30.56 12.75 7.81
C VAL A 497 31.50 13.92 7.50
N ASP A 498 32.74 13.88 8.00
CA ASP A 498 33.76 14.89 7.69
C ASP A 498 34.10 14.92 6.19
N LYS A 499 34.06 13.77 5.51
CA LYS A 499 34.22 13.67 4.06
C LYS A 499 33.06 14.35 3.32
N VAL A 500 31.81 14.10 3.75
CA VAL A 500 30.61 14.74 3.17
C VAL A 500 30.64 16.26 3.38
N LEU A 501 30.93 16.73 4.60
CA LEU A 501 30.95 18.15 4.92
C LEU A 501 32.05 18.91 4.16
N ARG A 502 33.19 18.26 3.92
CA ARG A 502 34.25 18.82 3.07
C ARG A 502 33.78 19.05 1.64
N TYR A 503 33.18 18.03 1.02
CA TYR A 503 32.63 18.17 -0.34
C TYR A 503 31.48 19.18 -0.39
N LEU A 504 30.65 19.24 0.66
CA LEU A 504 29.60 20.23 0.77
C LEU A 504 30.18 21.65 0.83
N ALA A 505 31.26 21.87 1.57
CA ALA A 505 31.97 23.14 1.59
C ALA A 505 32.60 23.47 0.22
N ASP A 506 33.22 22.50 -0.45
CA ASP A 506 33.78 22.65 -1.80
C ASP A 506 32.70 23.07 -2.84
N TYR A 507 31.44 22.66 -2.62
CA TYR A 507 30.30 23.02 -3.47
C TYR A 507 29.53 24.26 -3.03
N GLY A 508 29.71 24.69 -1.77
CA GLY A 508 28.96 25.79 -1.16
C GLY A 508 29.42 27.17 -1.61
N GLY A 509 30.70 27.32 -1.99
CA GLY A 509 31.31 28.61 -2.31
C GLY A 509 31.58 29.47 -1.08
#